data_AF-A0A482VSP6-F1
#
_entry.id   AF-A0A482VSP6-F1
#
_cell.length_a   1.000
_cell.length_b   1.000
_cell.length_c   1.000
_cell.angle_alpha   90.00
_cell.angle_beta   90.00
_cell.angle_gamma   90.00
#
_symmetry.space_group_name_H-M   'P 1'
#
loop_
_entity.id
_entity.type
_entity.pdbx_description
1 polymer ?
#
loop_
_entity_poly.entity_id
_entity_poly.type
_entity_poly.pdbx_seq_one_letter_code
_entity_poly.pdbx_strand_id
1 'polypeptide(L)'
;MNLFHVDESVWKKALELFDRTEKSFEEDVETVKEWMKTQPHLPEIMEDAKIRNFLLLNKCSIEKTKQKIDMYYTIRSLIPEFFDDSNPKLPHLQEYMKVSYCVVHPVLSKEMCRIVILKMKIPNKCLPRLGAMCIHNINEIRLYEDCMMGEIIIMDMQDASVEDVAKFTPTLLSKIITVYKSVYSMRAKGMYIINSFPYVRPVMAFLKLVLKPKIFQRIYICEDSAILNEIFSKETLPKDYGGQGPSLNELNEMSKAKFREYQDLFDRLDMLRVNENLRPEKLDNDELLAKMDLYHVDESVWKKALQLFDRTEKSFEEDVETVREWMKTQPHLPEIMVPEDAKIRNFLLLNKCSVEKTKQKIDMYYTIRSLIPDFYDEANPKLPHMQENMDVMYCVVLPVLSQEMYRIAICKMKVPNKCLPRLGLIQVHNIAEISLHEDCMIGDIFILDMQNTSMEDVTKFTPTLLKKAVAVYKNVYSLRLRAMYIINSDIVPYVRPVIEFLKLILKPKIFQRIHVCEDSSILNEIFTQETLPKDYGGQGPSLDELN
;
A
#
# COMPACT_ATOMS: atom_id res chain seq x y z
N MET A 1 -22.55 -9.83 -29.56
CA MET A 1 -21.23 -10.50 -29.54
C MET A 1 -20.97 -10.91 -28.10
N ASN A 2 -20.62 -12.17 -27.81
CA ASN A 2 -20.38 -12.63 -26.45
C ASN A 2 -19.00 -12.12 -25.96
N LEU A 3 -18.94 -11.48 -24.80
CA LEU A 3 -17.69 -10.94 -24.22
C LEU A 3 -16.79 -12.03 -23.63
N PHE A 4 -17.35 -13.17 -23.22
CA PHE A 4 -16.59 -14.29 -22.70
C PHE A 4 -16.91 -15.53 -23.53
N HIS A 5 -16.22 -15.67 -24.67
CA HIS A 5 -16.35 -16.86 -25.49
C HIS A 5 -15.58 -18.02 -24.86
N VAL A 6 -16.32 -18.88 -24.16
CA VAL A 6 -15.82 -20.15 -23.60
C VAL A 6 -16.58 -21.28 -24.28
N ASP A 7 -15.88 -22.03 -25.14
CA ASP A 7 -16.42 -23.24 -25.74
C ASP A 7 -16.03 -24.49 -24.95
N GLU A 8 -16.61 -25.63 -25.31
CA GLU A 8 -16.36 -26.92 -24.65
C GLU A 8 -14.87 -27.33 -24.71
N SER A 9 -14.14 -26.91 -25.75
CA SER A 9 -12.72 -27.22 -25.89
C SER A 9 -11.86 -26.47 -24.86
N VAL A 10 -12.21 -25.21 -24.57
CA VAL A 10 -11.56 -24.41 -23.53
C VAL A 10 -11.76 -25.04 -22.16
N TRP A 11 -12.99 -25.47 -21.87
CA TRP A 11 -13.33 -26.12 -20.60
C TRP A 11 -12.58 -27.44 -20.41
N LYS A 12 -12.59 -28.31 -21.43
CA LYS A 12 -11.89 -29.60 -21.37
C LYS A 12 -10.39 -29.41 -21.15
N LYS A 13 -9.77 -28.47 -21.87
CA LYS A 13 -8.36 -28.13 -21.71
C LYS A 13 -8.04 -27.57 -20.32
N ALA A 14 -8.96 -26.81 -19.72
CA ALA A 14 -8.82 -26.29 -18.36
C ALA A 14 -8.74 -27.42 -17.32
N LEU A 15 -9.58 -28.44 -17.45
CA LEU A 15 -9.59 -29.59 -16.54
C LEU A 15 -8.33 -30.46 -16.73
N GLU A 16 -7.93 -30.71 -17.98
CA GLU A 16 -6.70 -31.45 -18.31
C GLU A 16 -5.45 -30.79 -17.70
N LEU A 17 -5.37 -29.46 -17.70
CA LEU A 17 -4.24 -28.71 -17.13
C LEU A 17 -4.04 -28.90 -15.62
N PHE A 18 -5.07 -29.35 -14.90
CA PHE A 18 -5.03 -29.58 -13.45
C PHE A 18 -5.30 -31.04 -13.08
N ASP A 19 -5.17 -31.95 -14.05
CA ASP A 19 -5.39 -33.38 -13.88
C ASP A 19 -6.78 -33.67 -13.26
N ARG A 20 -7.82 -33.01 -13.80
CA ARG A 20 -9.20 -33.17 -13.37
C ARG A 20 -10.06 -33.82 -14.45
N THR A 21 -11.02 -34.61 -14.00
CA THR A 21 -12.17 -35.03 -14.80
C THR A 21 -13.34 -34.12 -14.47
N GLU A 22 -14.38 -34.06 -15.32
CA GLU A 22 -15.61 -33.32 -14.96
C GLU A 22 -16.18 -33.78 -13.63
N LYS A 23 -16.24 -35.09 -13.40
CA LYS A 23 -16.76 -35.66 -12.16
C LYS A 23 -15.94 -35.21 -10.94
N SER A 24 -14.62 -35.35 -10.98
CA SER A 24 -13.78 -34.97 -9.83
C SER A 24 -13.75 -33.47 -9.60
N PHE A 25 -13.91 -32.66 -10.65
CA PHE A 25 -14.03 -31.21 -10.51
C PHE A 25 -15.36 -30.81 -9.89
N GLU A 26 -16.47 -31.48 -10.24
CA GLU A 26 -17.76 -31.22 -9.60
C GLU A 26 -17.77 -31.66 -8.12
N GLU A 27 -17.05 -32.73 -7.78
CA GLU A 27 -16.80 -33.12 -6.38
C GLU A 27 -16.01 -32.02 -5.61
N ASP A 28 -15.01 -31.38 -6.26
CA ASP A 28 -14.29 -30.24 -5.68
C ASP A 28 -15.23 -29.04 -5.43
N VAL A 29 -16.15 -28.75 -6.37
CA VAL A 29 -17.17 -27.68 -6.25
C VAL A 29 -18.10 -27.95 -5.07
N GLU A 30 -18.65 -29.16 -4.99
CA GLU A 30 -19.55 -29.53 -3.90
C GLU A 30 -18.82 -29.48 -2.55
N THR A 31 -17.55 -29.89 -2.50
CA THR A 31 -16.74 -29.80 -1.28
C THR A 31 -16.60 -28.36 -0.79
N VAL A 32 -16.36 -27.40 -1.70
CA VAL A 32 -16.28 -25.98 -1.35
C VAL A 32 -17.66 -25.45 -0.91
N LYS A 33 -18.72 -25.86 -1.61
CA LYS A 33 -20.10 -25.46 -1.30
C LYS A 33 -20.57 -25.95 0.07
N GLU A 34 -20.30 -27.21 0.41
CA GLU A 34 -20.56 -27.78 1.73
C GLU A 34 -19.74 -27.09 2.82
N TRP A 35 -18.46 -26.76 2.54
CA TRP A 35 -17.67 -25.97 3.47
C TRP A 35 -18.32 -24.60 3.72
N MET A 36 -18.78 -23.87 2.70
CA MET A 36 -19.41 -22.57 2.89
C MET A 36 -20.63 -22.63 3.82
N LYS A 37 -21.40 -23.73 3.81
CA LYS A 37 -22.54 -23.95 4.73
C LYS A 37 -22.13 -24.02 6.20
N THR A 38 -20.87 -24.33 6.47
CA THR A 38 -20.31 -24.37 7.84
C THR A 38 -19.71 -23.03 8.28
N GLN A 39 -19.75 -21.99 7.43
CA GLN A 39 -19.16 -20.67 7.68
C GLN A 39 -20.26 -19.60 7.92
N PRO A 40 -20.76 -19.44 9.16
CA PRO A 40 -21.92 -18.59 9.45
C PRO A 40 -21.66 -17.07 9.30
N HIS A 41 -20.40 -16.64 9.16
CA HIS A 41 -20.07 -15.23 8.87
C HIS A 41 -20.19 -14.87 7.39
N LEU A 42 -20.23 -15.84 6.47
CA LEU A 42 -20.37 -15.57 5.05
C LEU A 42 -21.82 -15.16 4.74
N PRO A 43 -22.04 -14.14 3.89
CA PRO A 43 -23.39 -13.60 3.65
C PRO A 43 -24.26 -14.50 2.77
N GLU A 44 -23.65 -15.41 2.01
CA GLU A 44 -24.36 -16.30 1.08
C GLU A 44 -23.57 -17.57 0.78
N ILE A 45 -24.28 -18.59 0.27
CA ILE A 45 -23.67 -19.71 -0.44
C ILE A 45 -23.55 -19.33 -1.92
N MET A 46 -22.34 -19.39 -2.43
CA MET A 46 -22.02 -18.97 -3.79
C MET A 46 -22.58 -19.95 -4.83
N GLU A 47 -22.96 -19.43 -6.00
CA GLU A 47 -23.38 -20.24 -7.15
C GLU A 47 -22.23 -21.10 -7.70
N ASP A 48 -22.56 -22.29 -8.22
CA ASP A 48 -21.58 -23.27 -8.67
C ASP A 48 -20.64 -22.72 -9.74
N ALA A 49 -21.16 -21.95 -10.71
CA ALA A 49 -20.35 -21.31 -11.75
C ALA A 49 -19.23 -20.43 -11.16
N LYS A 50 -19.53 -19.71 -10.09
CA LYS A 50 -18.58 -18.82 -9.42
C LYS A 50 -17.57 -19.60 -8.58
N ILE A 51 -18.00 -20.66 -7.89
CA ILE A 51 -17.11 -21.59 -7.18
C ILE A 51 -16.13 -22.26 -8.17
N ARG A 52 -16.63 -22.74 -9.31
CA ARG A 52 -15.82 -23.35 -10.38
C ARG A 52 -14.70 -22.40 -10.83
N ASN A 53 -15.01 -21.14 -11.08
CA ASN A 53 -14.00 -20.18 -11.49
C ASN A 53 -13.01 -19.82 -10.38
N PHE A 54 -13.44 -19.71 -9.13
CA PHE A 54 -12.49 -19.60 -8.01
C PHE A 54 -11.54 -20.81 -7.94
N LEU A 55 -12.02 -22.04 -8.14
CA LEU A 55 -11.18 -23.22 -8.19
C LEU A 55 -10.14 -23.11 -9.31
N LEU A 56 -10.54 -22.76 -10.54
CA LEU A 56 -9.61 -22.61 -11.67
C LEU A 56 -8.54 -21.55 -11.42
N LEU A 57 -8.93 -20.37 -10.90
CA LEU A 57 -7.99 -19.30 -10.53
C LEU A 57 -6.95 -19.79 -9.51
N ASN A 58 -7.37 -20.68 -8.61
CA ASN A 58 -6.57 -21.26 -7.53
C ASN A 58 -5.98 -22.64 -7.84
N LYS A 59 -5.91 -23.03 -9.12
CA LYS A 59 -5.33 -24.31 -9.59
C LYS A 59 -6.01 -25.54 -8.97
N CYS A 60 -7.33 -25.48 -8.81
CA CYS A 60 -8.17 -26.50 -8.18
C CYS A 60 -7.74 -26.86 -6.75
N SER A 61 -7.04 -25.95 -6.06
CA SER A 61 -6.73 -26.12 -4.63
C SER A 61 -7.94 -25.70 -3.81
N ILE A 62 -8.63 -26.68 -3.21
CA ILE A 62 -9.79 -26.45 -2.35
C ILE A 62 -9.43 -25.48 -1.22
N GLU A 63 -8.36 -25.72 -0.47
CA GLU A 63 -7.99 -24.88 0.68
C GLU A 63 -7.68 -23.42 0.29
N LYS A 64 -6.95 -23.21 -0.81
CA LYS A 64 -6.73 -21.83 -1.32
C LYS A 64 -8.02 -21.20 -1.79
N THR A 65 -8.91 -21.97 -2.40
CA THR A 65 -10.20 -21.48 -2.87
C THR A 65 -11.07 -21.03 -1.71
N LYS A 66 -11.16 -21.80 -0.63
CA LYS A 66 -11.84 -21.42 0.61
C LYS A 66 -11.32 -20.08 1.15
N GLN A 67 -9.99 -19.95 1.26
CA GLN A 67 -9.35 -18.70 1.69
C GLN A 67 -9.70 -17.50 0.77
N LYS A 68 -9.73 -17.71 -0.55
CA LYS A 68 -10.08 -16.65 -1.51
C LYS A 68 -11.55 -16.26 -1.49
N ILE A 69 -12.45 -17.21 -1.30
CA ILE A 69 -13.89 -16.94 -1.17
C ILE A 69 -14.18 -16.17 0.13
N ASP A 70 -13.54 -16.56 1.23
CA ASP A 70 -13.67 -15.82 2.48
C ASP A 70 -13.17 -14.38 2.33
N MET A 71 -11.96 -14.22 1.79
CA MET A 71 -11.35 -12.93 1.56
C MET A 71 -12.15 -12.07 0.56
N TYR A 72 -12.81 -12.68 -0.42
CA TYR A 72 -13.71 -12.00 -1.35
C TYR A 72 -14.80 -11.22 -0.60
N TYR A 73 -15.43 -11.81 0.42
CA TYR A 73 -16.44 -11.10 1.21
C TYR A 73 -15.80 -10.18 2.26
N THR A 74 -14.69 -10.59 2.85
CA THR A 74 -14.00 -9.82 3.92
C THR A 74 -13.43 -8.50 3.41
N ILE A 75 -12.80 -8.50 2.24
CA ILE A 75 -12.09 -7.33 1.72
C ILE A 75 -13.00 -6.14 1.42
N ARG A 76 -14.29 -6.38 1.17
CA ARG A 76 -15.32 -5.34 0.99
C ARG A 76 -15.46 -4.47 2.24
N SER A 77 -15.24 -5.05 3.42
CA SER A 77 -15.20 -4.32 4.69
C SER A 77 -13.85 -3.69 4.99
N LEU A 78 -12.75 -4.28 4.52
CA LEU A 78 -11.39 -3.77 4.76
C LEU A 78 -11.01 -2.61 3.85
N ILE A 79 -11.53 -2.57 2.63
CA ILE A 79 -11.20 -1.56 1.62
C ILE A 79 -12.47 -0.99 0.97
N PRO A 80 -13.39 -0.42 1.77
CA PRO A 80 -14.71 0.00 1.32
C PRO A 80 -14.65 0.99 0.15
N GLU A 81 -13.61 1.80 0.01
CA GLU A 81 -13.49 2.79 -1.06
C GLU A 81 -13.39 2.23 -2.49
N PHE A 82 -13.16 0.92 -2.66
CA PHE A 82 -13.23 0.24 -3.97
C PHE A 82 -14.50 -0.57 -4.19
N PHE A 83 -15.29 -0.81 -3.13
CA PHE A 83 -16.46 -1.69 -3.19
C PHE A 83 -17.76 -0.96 -2.90
N ASP A 84 -17.74 0.11 -2.12
CA ASP A 84 -18.88 1.00 -1.92
C ASP A 84 -19.06 1.93 -3.10
N ASP A 85 -20.33 2.20 -3.42
CA ASP A 85 -20.73 3.02 -4.57
C ASP A 85 -20.07 2.51 -5.87
N SER A 86 -19.93 1.18 -6.00
CA SER A 86 -19.22 0.52 -7.09
C SER A 86 -20.12 0.03 -8.22
N ASN A 87 -21.43 0.15 -8.06
CA ASN A 87 -22.40 -0.29 -9.04
C ASN A 87 -22.22 0.45 -10.39
N PRO A 88 -22.01 -0.26 -11.51
CA PRO A 88 -21.79 0.34 -12.82
C PRO A 88 -22.85 1.35 -13.26
N LYS A 89 -24.09 1.27 -12.78
CA LYS A 89 -25.17 2.21 -13.14
C LYS A 89 -24.99 3.61 -12.55
N LEU A 90 -24.12 3.76 -11.55
CA LEU A 90 -23.93 5.03 -10.85
C LEU A 90 -23.31 6.09 -11.76
N PRO A 91 -23.69 7.37 -11.63
CA PRO A 91 -23.27 8.43 -12.54
C PRO A 91 -21.75 8.55 -12.71
N HIS A 92 -20.98 8.48 -11.61
CA HIS A 92 -19.53 8.63 -11.65
C HIS A 92 -18.82 7.50 -12.42
N LEU A 93 -19.36 6.28 -12.37
CA LEU A 93 -18.81 5.16 -13.15
C LEU A 93 -19.22 5.24 -14.62
N GLN A 94 -20.46 5.65 -14.91
CA GLN A 94 -20.92 5.91 -16.28
C GLN A 94 -20.12 7.03 -16.95
N GLU A 95 -19.80 8.09 -16.21
CA GLU A 95 -18.93 9.18 -16.65
C GLU A 95 -17.49 8.70 -16.84
N TYR A 96 -16.95 7.92 -15.90
CA TYR A 96 -15.59 7.41 -16.02
C TYR A 96 -15.39 6.50 -17.24
N MET A 97 -16.38 5.68 -17.61
CA MET A 97 -16.34 4.88 -18.85
C MET A 97 -16.35 5.72 -20.15
N LYS A 98 -16.65 7.03 -20.07
CA LYS A 98 -16.48 7.98 -21.19
C LYS A 98 -15.08 8.59 -21.23
N VAL A 99 -14.33 8.49 -20.13
CA VAL A 99 -12.99 9.05 -19.95
C VAL A 99 -11.88 8.02 -20.17
N SER A 100 -12.14 6.74 -19.86
CA SER A 100 -11.15 5.66 -19.95
C SER A 100 -11.75 4.38 -20.53
N TYR A 101 -10.95 3.63 -21.30
CA TYR A 101 -11.21 2.24 -21.63
C TYR A 101 -10.63 1.35 -20.52
N CYS A 102 -11.51 0.61 -19.86
CA CYS A 102 -11.16 -0.51 -18.99
C CYS A 102 -11.90 -1.72 -19.55
N VAL A 103 -11.30 -2.41 -20.52
CA VAL A 103 -12.01 -3.41 -21.33
C VAL A 103 -11.28 -4.74 -21.35
N VAL A 104 -12.00 -5.81 -21.68
CA VAL A 104 -11.44 -7.15 -21.85
C VAL A 104 -11.67 -7.64 -23.27
N HIS A 105 -10.68 -8.37 -23.79
CA HIS A 105 -10.76 -8.95 -25.11
C HIS A 105 -11.63 -10.23 -25.09
N PRO A 106 -12.50 -10.50 -26.09
CA PRO A 106 -13.45 -11.61 -26.04
C PRO A 106 -12.82 -12.98 -26.24
N VAL A 107 -11.67 -13.02 -26.91
CA VAL A 107 -10.89 -14.22 -27.19
C VAL A 107 -9.73 -14.33 -26.21
N LEU A 108 -9.50 -15.53 -25.68
CA LEU A 108 -8.35 -15.87 -24.85
C LEU A 108 -7.06 -15.95 -25.70
N SER A 109 -5.91 -15.68 -25.08
CA SER A 109 -4.61 -15.97 -25.69
C SER A 109 -4.43 -17.48 -25.93
N LYS A 110 -3.40 -17.87 -26.69
CA LYS A 110 -3.04 -19.29 -26.92
C LYS A 110 -2.79 -20.06 -25.62
N GLU A 111 -2.27 -19.37 -24.60
CA GLU A 111 -2.02 -19.85 -23.24
C GLU A 111 -3.26 -19.72 -22.33
N MET A 112 -4.44 -19.53 -22.92
CA MET A 112 -5.71 -19.38 -22.20
C MET A 112 -5.73 -18.20 -21.22
N CYS A 113 -5.08 -17.09 -21.59
CA CYS A 113 -5.08 -15.89 -20.76
C CYS A 113 -6.13 -14.89 -21.25
N ARG A 114 -6.87 -14.28 -20.33
CA ARG A 114 -7.75 -13.17 -20.66
C ARG A 114 -6.92 -11.89 -20.81
N ILE A 115 -7.19 -11.14 -21.87
CA ILE A 115 -6.46 -9.91 -22.17
C ILE A 115 -7.28 -8.73 -21.67
N VAL A 116 -6.70 -7.93 -20.79
CA VAL A 116 -7.27 -6.69 -20.26
C VAL A 116 -6.55 -5.52 -20.93
N ILE A 117 -7.29 -4.55 -21.45
CA ILE A 117 -6.74 -3.35 -22.08
C ILE A 117 -7.20 -2.12 -21.31
N LEU A 118 -6.22 -1.33 -20.87
CA LEU A 118 -6.39 -0.06 -20.18
C LEU A 118 -5.84 1.05 -21.07
N LYS A 119 -6.69 2.02 -21.45
CA LYS A 119 -6.31 3.17 -22.28
C LYS A 119 -7.12 4.40 -21.92
N MET A 120 -6.48 5.55 -21.76
CA MET A 120 -7.21 6.81 -21.59
C MET A 120 -7.90 7.23 -22.89
N LYS A 121 -9.13 7.75 -22.80
CA LYS A 121 -9.82 8.41 -23.93
C LYS A 121 -9.59 9.92 -23.92
N ILE A 122 -9.46 10.48 -22.73
CA ILE A 122 -9.33 11.91 -22.49
C ILE A 122 -8.18 12.13 -21.50
N PRO A 123 -7.10 12.82 -21.89
CA PRO A 123 -5.96 13.09 -21.01
C PRO A 123 -6.35 14.02 -19.84
N ASN A 124 -5.59 13.98 -18.75
CA ASN A 124 -5.76 14.74 -17.50
C ASN A 124 -7.07 14.47 -16.73
N LYS A 125 -7.86 13.48 -17.15
CA LYS A 125 -9.14 13.12 -16.52
C LYS A 125 -9.10 11.77 -15.81
N CYS A 126 -7.93 11.14 -15.70
CA CYS A 126 -7.81 9.86 -15.02
C CYS A 126 -8.20 9.99 -13.54
N LEU A 127 -8.99 9.02 -13.09
CA LEU A 127 -9.36 8.78 -11.70
C LEU A 127 -9.07 7.29 -11.43
N PRO A 128 -7.83 6.93 -11.06
CA PRO A 128 -7.40 5.53 -11.07
C PRO A 128 -8.23 4.62 -10.15
N ARG A 129 -8.78 5.17 -9.05
CA ARG A 129 -9.73 4.46 -8.19
C ARG A 129 -10.95 3.98 -8.96
N LEU A 130 -11.56 4.86 -9.78
CA LEU A 130 -12.72 4.49 -10.60
C LEU A 130 -12.35 3.48 -11.70
N GLY A 131 -11.15 3.59 -12.27
CA GLY A 131 -10.64 2.60 -13.22
C GLY A 131 -10.46 1.23 -12.60
N ALA A 132 -9.94 1.17 -11.39
CA ALA A 132 -9.90 -0.08 -10.63
C ALA A 132 -11.31 -0.61 -10.39
N MET A 133 -12.28 0.21 -9.96
CA MET A 133 -13.68 -0.22 -9.77
C MET A 133 -14.30 -0.79 -11.07
N CYS A 134 -14.06 -0.17 -12.22
CA CYS A 134 -14.49 -0.71 -13.51
C CYS A 134 -13.89 -2.10 -13.80
N ILE A 135 -12.61 -2.31 -13.47
CA ILE A 135 -11.98 -3.63 -13.62
C ILE A 135 -12.54 -4.65 -12.63
N HIS A 136 -12.81 -4.26 -11.38
CA HIS A 136 -13.50 -5.12 -10.41
C HIS A 136 -14.87 -5.55 -10.92
N ASN A 137 -15.66 -4.63 -11.47
CA ASN A 137 -16.97 -4.94 -12.03
C ASN A 137 -16.89 -5.95 -13.19
N ILE A 138 -15.87 -5.84 -14.04
CA ILE A 138 -15.62 -6.85 -15.08
C ILE A 138 -15.24 -8.20 -14.46
N ASN A 139 -14.41 -8.19 -13.42
CA ASN A 139 -14.01 -9.40 -12.71
C ASN A 139 -15.20 -10.10 -12.04
N GLU A 140 -16.17 -9.36 -11.52
CA GLU A 140 -17.40 -9.95 -10.96
C GLU A 140 -18.14 -10.79 -12.00
N ILE A 141 -18.30 -10.28 -13.22
CA ILE A 141 -18.93 -11.03 -14.32
C ILE A 141 -18.06 -12.22 -14.74
N ARG A 142 -16.74 -12.03 -14.81
CA ARG A 142 -15.79 -13.09 -15.21
C ARG A 142 -15.81 -14.29 -14.28
N LEU A 143 -16.09 -14.08 -12.99
CA LEU A 143 -16.25 -15.20 -12.07
C LEU A 143 -17.45 -16.07 -12.44
N TYR A 144 -18.43 -15.60 -13.21
CA TYR A 144 -19.56 -16.42 -13.69
C TYR A 144 -19.33 -17.01 -15.09
N GLU A 145 -18.78 -16.21 -16.01
CA GLU A 145 -18.78 -16.56 -17.44
C GLU A 145 -17.42 -16.96 -18.03
N ASP A 146 -16.31 -16.55 -17.40
CA ASP A 146 -14.98 -16.75 -17.99
C ASP A 146 -14.43 -18.16 -17.68
N CYS A 147 -13.40 -18.58 -18.40
CA CYS A 147 -12.63 -19.79 -18.12
C CYS A 147 -11.18 -19.55 -18.54
N MET A 148 -10.39 -19.00 -17.62
CA MET A 148 -9.04 -18.52 -17.92
C MET A 148 -7.96 -19.06 -16.97
N MET A 149 -6.72 -19.10 -17.44
CA MET A 149 -5.55 -19.63 -16.72
C MET A 149 -4.60 -18.54 -16.22
N GLY A 150 -4.91 -17.29 -16.51
CA GLY A 150 -4.11 -16.12 -16.18
C GLY A 150 -4.52 -14.94 -17.03
N GLU A 151 -3.72 -13.88 -16.96
CA GLU A 151 -4.08 -12.61 -17.56
C GLU A 151 -2.89 -11.96 -18.25
N ILE A 152 -3.21 -11.24 -19.31
CA ILE A 152 -2.30 -10.32 -19.98
C ILE A 152 -2.89 -8.93 -19.81
N ILE A 153 -2.15 -8.02 -19.20
CA ILE A 153 -2.58 -6.64 -19.00
C ILE A 153 -1.85 -5.77 -20.00
N ILE A 154 -2.59 -4.98 -20.77
CA ILE A 154 -2.04 -4.00 -21.71
C ILE A 154 -2.44 -2.63 -21.20
N MET A 155 -1.44 -1.79 -20.94
CA MET A 155 -1.59 -0.39 -20.55
C MET A 155 -1.07 0.48 -21.69
N ASP A 156 -1.98 1.11 -22.40
CA ASP A 156 -1.64 2.01 -23.50
C ASP A 156 -1.52 3.44 -22.98
N MET A 157 -0.30 3.97 -23.00
CA MET A 157 0.05 5.27 -22.46
C MET A 157 -0.05 6.41 -23.47
N GLN A 158 -0.45 6.15 -24.72
CA GLN A 158 -0.46 7.13 -25.81
C GLN A 158 -1.23 8.42 -25.47
N ASP A 159 -2.38 8.28 -24.78
CA ASP A 159 -3.27 9.39 -24.41
C ASP A 159 -3.21 9.71 -22.90
N ALA A 160 -2.29 9.10 -22.16
CA ALA A 160 -2.10 9.37 -20.75
C ALA A 160 -1.16 10.56 -20.56
N SER A 161 -1.48 11.46 -19.63
CA SER A 161 -0.58 12.56 -19.26
C SER A 161 0.29 12.22 -18.04
N VAL A 162 1.30 13.05 -17.79
CA VAL A 162 2.09 13.00 -16.54
C VAL A 162 1.18 13.14 -15.31
N GLU A 163 0.18 14.03 -15.39
CA GLU A 163 -0.80 14.25 -14.31
C GLU A 163 -1.64 12.98 -14.06
N ASP A 164 -2.06 12.29 -15.13
CA ASP A 164 -2.80 11.04 -15.00
C ASP A 164 -1.96 9.95 -14.34
N VAL A 165 -0.66 9.86 -14.68
CA VAL A 165 0.26 8.90 -14.06
C VAL A 165 0.54 9.24 -12.60
N ALA A 166 0.72 10.53 -12.26
CA ALA A 166 0.98 10.97 -10.89
C ALA A 166 -0.17 10.63 -9.91
N LYS A 167 -1.40 10.45 -10.41
CA LYS A 167 -2.56 10.02 -9.60
C LYS A 167 -2.47 8.56 -9.13
N PHE A 168 -1.59 7.75 -9.71
CA PHE A 168 -1.30 6.39 -9.24
C PHE A 168 -0.31 6.43 -8.08
N THR A 169 -0.77 6.94 -6.93
CA THR A 169 0.06 7.05 -5.73
C THR A 169 0.46 5.66 -5.20
N PRO A 170 1.59 5.54 -4.49
CA PRO A 170 2.00 4.31 -3.81
C PRO A 170 0.88 3.64 -3.00
N THR A 171 0.18 4.41 -2.16
CA THR A 171 -0.93 3.91 -1.35
C THR A 171 -2.05 3.34 -2.21
N LEU A 172 -2.44 4.03 -3.29
CA LEU A 172 -3.51 3.57 -4.16
C LEU A 172 -3.11 2.30 -4.91
N LEU A 173 -1.88 2.24 -5.43
CA LEU A 173 -1.34 1.07 -6.10
C LEU A 173 -1.23 -0.14 -5.16
N SER A 174 -0.76 0.04 -3.93
CA SER A 174 -0.74 -1.00 -2.90
C SER A 174 -2.13 -1.58 -2.69
N LYS A 175 -3.16 -0.74 -2.55
CA LYS A 175 -4.55 -1.21 -2.38
C LYS A 175 -5.05 -1.98 -3.58
N ILE A 176 -4.83 -1.48 -4.81
CA ILE A 176 -5.21 -2.20 -6.05
C ILE A 176 -4.52 -3.57 -6.10
N ILE A 177 -3.21 -3.62 -5.86
CA ILE A 177 -2.43 -4.87 -5.87
C ILE A 177 -2.92 -5.82 -4.79
N THR A 178 -3.21 -5.33 -3.59
CA THR A 178 -3.73 -6.12 -2.47
C THR A 178 -5.07 -6.73 -2.83
N VAL A 179 -6.05 -5.95 -3.33
CA VAL A 179 -7.34 -6.53 -3.74
C VAL A 179 -7.14 -7.61 -4.80
N TYR A 180 -6.33 -7.33 -5.81
CA TYR A 180 -6.09 -8.25 -6.91
C TYR A 180 -5.43 -9.56 -6.48
N LYS A 181 -4.44 -9.47 -5.60
CA LYS A 181 -3.71 -10.62 -5.04
C LYS A 181 -4.57 -11.39 -4.06
N SER A 182 -5.34 -10.70 -3.22
CA SER A 182 -6.10 -11.26 -2.12
C SER A 182 -7.37 -11.95 -2.60
N VAL A 183 -8.02 -11.46 -3.67
CA VAL A 183 -9.26 -12.02 -4.20
C VAL A 183 -9.04 -12.84 -5.48
N TYR A 184 -8.53 -12.20 -6.54
CA TYR A 184 -8.51 -12.78 -7.89
C TYR A 184 -7.25 -13.60 -8.19
N SER A 185 -6.42 -13.86 -7.18
CA SER A 185 -5.20 -14.66 -7.29
C SER A 185 -4.31 -14.21 -8.44
N MET A 186 -3.88 -12.95 -8.43
CA MET A 186 -2.99 -12.28 -9.41
C MET A 186 -2.10 -13.24 -10.22
N ARG A 187 -2.57 -13.61 -11.42
CA ARG A 187 -1.90 -14.53 -12.37
C ARG A 187 -1.51 -13.82 -13.66
N ALA A 188 -0.84 -12.68 -13.51
CA ALA A 188 -0.27 -11.94 -14.64
C ALA A 188 0.80 -12.79 -15.36
N LYS A 189 0.53 -13.14 -16.63
CA LYS A 189 1.51 -13.74 -17.54
C LYS A 189 2.39 -12.69 -18.20
N GLY A 190 1.82 -11.52 -18.48
CA GLY A 190 2.53 -10.35 -18.97
C GLY A 190 1.76 -9.08 -18.66
N MET A 191 2.49 -8.00 -18.38
CA MET A 191 1.97 -6.64 -18.28
C MET A 191 2.74 -5.78 -19.26
N TYR A 192 2.08 -5.27 -20.29
CA TYR A 192 2.70 -4.52 -21.38
C TYR A 192 2.29 -3.06 -21.28
N ILE A 193 3.24 -2.19 -20.95
CA ILE A 193 3.07 -0.74 -20.95
C ILE A 193 3.56 -0.25 -22.32
N ILE A 194 2.64 -0.07 -23.26
CA ILE A 194 2.92 0.33 -24.64
C ILE A 194 2.77 1.84 -24.82
N ASN A 195 3.39 2.37 -25.87
CA ASN A 195 3.45 3.82 -26.13
C ASN A 195 3.98 4.58 -24.90
N SER A 196 4.95 3.99 -24.20
CA SER A 196 5.41 4.44 -22.89
C SER A 196 6.40 5.61 -22.99
N PHE A 197 6.38 6.45 -21.97
CA PHE A 197 7.22 7.65 -21.86
C PHE A 197 8.05 7.64 -20.56
N PRO A 198 9.14 8.42 -20.45
CA PRO A 198 10.03 8.38 -19.29
C PRO A 198 9.38 8.60 -17.92
N TYR A 199 8.22 9.28 -17.86
CA TYR A 199 7.51 9.57 -16.61
C TYR A 199 6.84 8.35 -15.97
N VAL A 200 6.84 7.16 -16.60
CA VAL A 200 6.37 5.92 -15.94
C VAL A 200 7.40 5.32 -14.97
N ARG A 201 8.65 5.81 -14.98
CA ARG A 201 9.75 5.26 -14.17
C ARG A 201 9.48 5.25 -12.66
N PRO A 202 8.89 6.29 -12.03
CA PRO A 202 8.57 6.26 -10.61
C PRO A 202 7.57 5.15 -10.25
N VAL A 203 6.53 4.96 -11.08
CA VAL A 203 5.57 3.86 -10.92
C VAL A 203 6.28 2.51 -11.00
N MET A 204 7.20 2.34 -11.95
CA MET A 204 7.99 1.11 -12.09
C MET A 204 8.91 0.85 -10.91
N ALA A 205 9.54 1.89 -10.36
CA ALA A 205 10.34 1.78 -9.14
C ALA A 205 9.48 1.29 -7.98
N PHE A 206 8.29 1.86 -7.80
CA PHE A 206 7.35 1.43 -6.78
C PHE A 206 6.87 -0.02 -6.99
N LEU A 207 6.46 -0.39 -8.21
CA LEU A 207 6.04 -1.75 -8.54
C LEU A 207 7.14 -2.79 -8.28
N LYS A 208 8.41 -2.42 -8.46
CA LYS A 208 9.56 -3.29 -8.13
C LYS A 208 9.64 -3.61 -6.65
N LEU A 209 9.25 -2.68 -5.79
CA LEU A 209 9.27 -2.84 -4.33
C LEU A 209 8.11 -3.72 -3.86
N VAL A 210 6.91 -3.54 -4.41
CA VAL A 210 5.69 -4.21 -3.92
C VAL A 210 5.45 -5.58 -4.55
N LEU A 211 5.84 -5.76 -5.81
CA LEU A 211 5.59 -7.02 -6.53
C LEU A 211 6.70 -8.04 -6.26
N LYS A 212 6.32 -9.32 -6.20
CA LYS A 212 7.30 -10.43 -6.18
C LYS A 212 8.18 -10.36 -7.45
N PRO A 213 9.48 -10.68 -7.36
CA PRO A 213 10.39 -10.62 -8.52
C PRO A 213 9.85 -11.33 -9.77
N LYS A 214 9.20 -12.49 -9.59
CA LYS A 214 8.58 -13.27 -10.67
C LYS A 214 7.47 -12.54 -11.42
N ILE A 215 6.73 -11.66 -10.76
CA ILE A 215 5.66 -10.87 -11.40
C ILE A 215 6.27 -9.60 -12.01
N PHE A 216 7.19 -8.94 -11.30
CA PHE A 216 7.87 -7.74 -11.82
C PHE A 216 8.64 -8.02 -13.13
N GLN A 217 9.30 -9.17 -13.24
CA GLN A 217 9.99 -9.62 -14.47
C GLN A 217 9.05 -9.83 -15.68
N ARG A 218 7.73 -9.82 -15.47
CA ARG A 218 6.72 -9.94 -16.53
C ARG A 218 6.16 -8.59 -16.95
N ILE A 219 6.71 -7.48 -16.45
CA ILE A 219 6.36 -6.14 -16.89
C ILE A 219 7.30 -5.74 -18.02
N TYR A 220 6.72 -5.40 -19.16
CA TYR A 220 7.40 -4.98 -20.37
C TYR A 220 7.04 -3.53 -20.65
N ILE A 221 8.05 -2.68 -20.82
CA ILE A 221 7.88 -1.28 -21.21
C ILE A 221 8.26 -1.18 -22.69
N CYS A 222 7.33 -0.72 -23.51
CA CYS A 222 7.47 -0.66 -24.96
C CYS A 222 7.28 0.78 -25.43
N GLU A 223 8.16 1.23 -26.32
CA GLU A 223 8.09 2.59 -26.90
C GLU A 223 6.88 2.76 -27.81
N ASP A 224 6.43 1.68 -28.45
CA ASP A 224 5.28 1.66 -29.35
C ASP A 224 4.37 0.44 -29.08
N SER A 225 3.35 0.25 -29.93
CA SER A 225 2.39 -0.86 -29.86
C SER A 225 2.79 -2.09 -30.68
N ALA A 226 4.00 -2.17 -31.24
CA ALA A 226 4.39 -3.25 -32.15
C ALA A 226 4.36 -4.63 -31.48
N ILE A 227 4.67 -4.69 -30.18
CA ILE A 227 4.61 -5.91 -29.36
C ILE A 227 3.23 -6.58 -29.36
N LEU A 228 2.15 -5.82 -29.63
CA LEU A 228 0.81 -6.38 -29.70
C LEU A 228 0.66 -7.41 -30.83
N ASN A 229 1.48 -7.34 -31.88
CA ASN A 229 1.49 -8.35 -32.95
C ASN A 229 2.04 -9.72 -32.51
N GLU A 230 2.77 -9.77 -31.38
CA GLU A 230 3.20 -11.03 -30.77
C GLU A 230 2.12 -11.62 -29.85
N ILE A 231 1.26 -10.76 -29.29
CA ILE A 231 0.19 -11.14 -28.36
C ILE A 231 -1.07 -11.57 -29.12
N PHE A 232 -1.39 -10.88 -30.22
CA PHE A 232 -2.60 -11.06 -31.01
C PHE A 232 -2.29 -11.59 -32.41
N SER A 233 -3.24 -12.33 -32.99
CA SER A 233 -3.27 -12.52 -34.45
C SER A 233 -3.84 -11.28 -35.14
N LYS A 234 -3.66 -11.15 -36.45
CA LYS A 234 -4.22 -10.01 -37.20
C LYS A 234 -5.75 -9.91 -37.08
N GLU A 235 -6.43 -11.05 -37.00
CA GLU A 235 -7.88 -11.16 -36.89
C GLU A 235 -8.39 -10.80 -35.49
N THR A 236 -7.56 -10.97 -34.45
CA THR A 236 -7.94 -10.73 -33.05
C THR A 236 -7.40 -9.40 -32.52
N LEU A 237 -6.36 -8.83 -33.12
CA LEU A 237 -5.84 -7.52 -32.75
C LEU A 237 -6.92 -6.44 -32.93
N PRO A 238 -7.19 -5.57 -31.94
CA PRO A 238 -8.17 -4.50 -32.09
C PRO A 238 -7.87 -3.59 -33.28
N LYS A 239 -8.93 -3.10 -33.95
CA LYS A 239 -8.83 -2.13 -35.06
C LYS A 239 -8.03 -0.88 -34.69
N ASP A 240 -8.13 -0.43 -33.43
CA ASP A 240 -7.39 0.72 -32.90
C ASP A 240 -5.86 0.54 -32.97
N TYR A 241 -5.39 -0.70 -33.11
CA TYR A 241 -3.98 -1.05 -33.24
C TYR A 241 -3.62 -1.61 -34.63
N GLY A 242 -4.47 -1.40 -35.64
CA GLY A 242 -4.23 -1.82 -37.02
C GLY A 242 -4.63 -3.28 -37.35
N GLY A 243 -5.35 -3.94 -36.44
CA GLY A 243 -5.90 -5.28 -36.66
C GLY A 243 -7.31 -5.29 -37.27
N GLN A 244 -7.96 -6.46 -37.23
CA GLN A 244 -9.32 -6.67 -37.73
C GLN A 244 -10.32 -7.05 -36.63
N GLY A 245 -9.86 -7.17 -35.39
CA GLY A 245 -10.67 -7.52 -34.23
C GLY A 245 -11.61 -6.39 -33.79
N PRO A 246 -12.38 -6.59 -32.71
CA PRO A 246 -13.24 -5.56 -32.15
C PRO A 246 -12.41 -4.35 -31.69
N SER A 247 -12.89 -3.14 -32.01
CA SER A 247 -12.33 -1.90 -31.50
C SER A 247 -12.52 -1.76 -29.99
N LEU A 248 -11.70 -0.94 -29.33
CA LEU A 248 -11.83 -0.64 -27.91
C LEU A 248 -13.22 -0.09 -27.56
N ASN A 249 -13.84 0.67 -28.48
CA ASN A 249 -15.20 1.14 -28.31
C ASN A 249 -16.24 0.01 -28.41
N GLU A 250 -16.11 -0.89 -29.38
CA GLU A 250 -16.97 -2.08 -29.48
C GLU A 250 -16.85 -2.95 -28.20
N LEU A 251 -15.62 -3.15 -27.69
CA LEU A 251 -15.39 -3.86 -26.42
C LEU A 251 -16.03 -3.16 -25.22
N ASN A 252 -15.94 -1.83 -25.16
CA ASN A 252 -16.54 -1.04 -24.10
C ASN A 252 -18.08 -1.16 -24.10
N GLU A 253 -18.71 -1.16 -25.28
CA GLU A 253 -20.16 -1.36 -25.39
C GLU A 253 -20.57 -2.80 -25.05
N MET A 254 -19.74 -3.79 -25.36
CA MET A 254 -19.94 -5.18 -24.89
C MET A 254 -19.88 -5.28 -23.36
N SER A 255 -18.90 -4.64 -22.71
CA SER A 255 -18.82 -4.58 -21.24
C SER A 255 -20.04 -3.92 -20.63
N LYS A 256 -20.51 -2.79 -21.19
CA LYS A 256 -21.74 -2.12 -20.74
C LYS A 256 -22.99 -2.99 -20.91
N ALA A 257 -23.05 -3.79 -21.96
CA ALA A 257 -24.15 -4.75 -22.14
C ALA A 257 -24.13 -5.81 -21.04
N LYS A 258 -22.95 -6.34 -20.69
CA LYS A 258 -22.82 -7.27 -19.56
C LYS A 258 -23.13 -6.63 -18.21
N PHE A 259 -22.76 -5.37 -17.98
CA PHE A 259 -23.16 -4.66 -16.77
C PHE A 259 -24.68 -4.56 -16.61
N ARG A 260 -25.41 -4.33 -17.72
CA ARG A 260 -26.88 -4.33 -17.71
C ARG A 260 -27.47 -5.72 -17.49
N GLU A 261 -26.87 -6.75 -18.09
CA GLU A 261 -27.29 -8.16 -17.92
C GLU A 261 -27.13 -8.62 -16.47
N TYR A 262 -26.06 -8.20 -15.80
CA TYR A 262 -25.75 -8.54 -14.40
C TYR A 262 -26.22 -7.47 -13.40
N GLN A 263 -27.16 -6.60 -13.77
CA GLN A 263 -27.56 -5.47 -12.91
C GLN A 263 -28.07 -5.93 -11.53
N ASP A 264 -28.82 -7.04 -11.48
CA ASP A 264 -29.32 -7.60 -10.22
C ASP A 264 -28.19 -8.06 -9.29
N LEU A 265 -27.07 -8.55 -9.85
CA LEU A 265 -25.87 -8.85 -9.08
C LEU A 265 -25.26 -7.55 -8.53
N PHE A 266 -25.04 -6.55 -9.38
CA PHE A 266 -24.46 -5.28 -8.94
C PHE A 266 -25.32 -4.55 -7.91
N ASP A 267 -26.64 -4.72 -7.93
CA ASP A 267 -27.56 -4.11 -6.97
C ASP A 267 -27.44 -4.71 -5.57
N ARG A 268 -26.85 -5.91 -5.44
CA ARG A 268 -26.66 -6.58 -4.14
C ARG A 268 -25.21 -6.66 -3.67
N LEU A 269 -24.21 -6.44 -4.54
CA LEU A 269 -22.78 -6.62 -4.21
C LEU A 269 -22.33 -5.78 -2.99
N ASP A 270 -22.80 -4.54 -2.86
CA ASP A 270 -22.41 -3.64 -1.77
C ASP A 270 -22.88 -4.17 -0.40
N MET A 271 -23.91 -5.02 -0.37
CA MET A 271 -24.44 -5.67 0.84
C MET A 271 -23.73 -6.98 1.20
N LEU A 272 -22.92 -7.55 0.30
CA LEU A 272 -22.28 -8.85 0.51
C LEU A 272 -21.00 -8.72 1.33
N ARG A 273 -21.16 -8.52 2.63
CA ARG A 273 -20.06 -8.40 3.60
C ARG A 273 -20.13 -9.51 4.63
N VAL A 274 -18.97 -9.89 5.16
CA VAL A 274 -18.90 -10.83 6.27
C VAL A 274 -19.46 -10.23 7.56
N ASN A 275 -20.11 -11.06 8.37
CA ASN A 275 -20.42 -10.73 9.75
C ASN A 275 -19.33 -11.30 10.67
N GLU A 276 -18.33 -10.48 11.00
CA GLU A 276 -17.16 -10.89 11.79
C GLU A 276 -17.51 -11.50 13.15
N ASN A 277 -18.65 -11.12 13.75
CA ASN A 277 -19.09 -11.69 15.04
C ASN A 277 -19.45 -13.18 14.97
N LEU A 278 -19.74 -13.70 13.77
CA LEU A 278 -20.11 -15.08 13.55
C LEU A 278 -18.92 -15.94 13.10
N ARG A 279 -17.73 -15.36 12.88
CA ARG A 279 -16.62 -16.07 12.26
C ARG A 279 -16.08 -17.17 13.20
N PRO A 280 -16.01 -18.45 12.76
CA PRO A 280 -15.55 -19.55 13.62
C PRO A 280 -14.09 -19.43 14.09
N GLU A 281 -13.21 -18.93 13.21
CA GLU A 281 -11.80 -18.70 13.49
C GLU A 281 -11.48 -17.24 13.22
N LYS A 282 -10.87 -16.52 14.17
CA LYS A 282 -10.53 -15.10 13.99
C LYS A 282 -9.57 -14.98 12.80
N LEU A 283 -9.94 -14.18 11.80
CA LEU A 283 -9.07 -13.95 10.65
C LEU A 283 -7.89 -13.10 11.10
N ASP A 284 -6.68 -13.51 10.77
CA ASP A 284 -5.48 -12.68 10.92
C ASP A 284 -5.47 -11.61 9.83
N ASN A 285 -6.24 -10.54 10.07
CA ASN A 285 -6.29 -9.36 9.21
C ASN A 285 -4.99 -8.56 9.26
N ASP A 286 -4.14 -8.79 10.26
CA ASP A 286 -2.92 -8.02 10.49
C ASP A 286 -1.90 -8.27 9.37
N GLU A 287 -1.81 -9.49 8.84
CA GLU A 287 -0.93 -9.80 7.71
C GLU A 287 -1.40 -9.14 6.39
N LEU A 288 -2.67 -8.78 6.26
CA LEU A 288 -3.24 -8.16 5.06
C LEU A 288 -3.17 -6.62 5.13
N LEU A 289 -3.45 -6.05 6.31
CA LEU A 289 -3.25 -4.63 6.61
C LEU A 289 -1.76 -4.27 6.60
N ALA A 290 -0.89 -5.10 7.18
CA ALA A 290 0.57 -4.91 7.14
C ALA A 290 1.17 -4.95 5.71
N LYS A 291 0.46 -5.57 4.75
CA LYS A 291 0.83 -5.59 3.32
C LYS A 291 0.33 -4.38 2.54
N MET A 292 -0.55 -3.56 3.13
CA MET A 292 -1.08 -2.31 2.55
C MET A 292 -0.26 -1.08 2.97
N ASP A 293 0.60 -1.23 3.99
CA ASP A 293 1.39 -0.19 4.62
C ASP A 293 2.59 0.26 3.78
N LEU A 294 2.90 1.55 3.83
CA LEU A 294 4.02 2.18 3.10
C LEU A 294 5.40 1.56 3.45
N TYR A 295 5.51 0.79 4.53
CA TYR A 295 6.76 0.45 5.21
C TYR A 295 7.25 -0.99 5.07
N HIS A 296 6.65 -1.80 4.18
CA HIS A 296 7.07 -3.19 3.91
C HIS A 296 7.32 -4.03 5.19
N VAL A 297 6.34 -4.08 6.09
CA VAL A 297 6.40 -5.00 7.25
C VAL A 297 5.93 -6.38 6.80
N ASP A 298 6.85 -7.20 6.30
CA ASP A 298 6.54 -8.59 6.01
C ASP A 298 6.66 -9.49 7.27
N GLU A 299 6.15 -10.73 7.16
CA GLU A 299 6.14 -11.71 8.24
C GLU A 299 7.54 -11.97 8.84
N SER A 300 8.60 -11.83 8.05
CA SER A 300 9.98 -12.04 8.51
C SER A 300 10.45 -10.90 9.41
N VAL A 301 10.10 -9.67 9.05
CA VAL A 301 10.41 -8.46 9.82
C VAL A 301 9.66 -8.50 11.16
N TRP A 302 8.37 -8.87 11.14
CA TRP A 302 7.57 -9.02 12.36
C TRP A 302 8.14 -10.08 13.32
N LYS A 303 8.45 -11.28 12.82
CA LYS A 303 9.07 -12.35 13.64
C LYS A 303 10.39 -11.89 14.26
N LYS A 304 11.20 -11.15 13.51
CA LYS A 304 12.45 -10.59 13.99
C LYS A 304 12.22 -9.58 15.12
N ALA A 305 11.20 -8.72 15.02
CA ALA A 305 10.84 -7.76 16.08
C ALA A 305 10.51 -8.48 17.40
N LEU A 306 9.72 -9.55 17.35
CA LEU A 306 9.36 -10.35 18.52
C LEU A 306 10.56 -11.07 19.13
N GLN A 307 11.42 -11.65 18.30
CA GLN A 307 12.65 -12.31 18.74
C GLN A 307 13.59 -11.36 19.50
N LEU A 308 13.69 -10.10 19.09
CA LEU A 308 14.54 -9.09 19.77
C LEU A 308 14.11 -8.79 21.21
N PHE A 309 12.89 -9.17 21.61
CA PHE A 309 12.36 -8.99 22.95
C PHE A 309 11.95 -10.31 23.62
N ASP A 310 12.45 -11.44 23.10
CA ASP A 310 12.16 -12.78 23.61
C ASP A 310 10.64 -13.03 23.74
N ARG A 311 9.87 -12.61 22.73
CA ARG A 311 8.42 -12.80 22.66
C ARG A 311 8.05 -13.86 21.63
N THR A 312 7.01 -14.63 21.96
CA THR A 312 6.26 -15.39 20.97
C THR A 312 5.08 -14.53 20.52
N GLU A 313 4.51 -14.85 19.37
CA GLU A 313 3.30 -14.17 18.88
C GLU A 313 2.17 -14.25 19.91
N LYS A 314 1.97 -15.44 20.50
CA LYS A 314 0.98 -15.64 21.56
C LYS A 314 1.22 -14.73 22.77
N SER A 315 2.44 -14.70 23.33
CA SER A 315 2.70 -13.90 24.52
C SER A 315 2.66 -12.39 24.25
N PHE A 316 2.99 -11.99 23.03
CA PHE A 316 2.87 -10.59 22.60
C PHE A 316 1.40 -10.18 22.44
N GLU A 317 0.55 -11.02 21.86
CA GLU A 317 -0.89 -10.73 21.76
C GLU A 317 -1.59 -10.71 23.13
N GLU A 318 -1.13 -11.51 24.11
CA GLU A 318 -1.56 -11.40 25.50
C GLU A 318 -1.19 -10.03 26.12
N ASP A 319 0.00 -9.51 25.81
CA ASP A 319 0.42 -8.15 26.23
C ASP A 319 -0.48 -7.07 25.55
N VAL A 320 -0.82 -7.24 24.26
CA VAL A 320 -1.71 -6.35 23.51
C VAL A 320 -3.11 -6.32 24.13
N GLU A 321 -3.70 -7.49 24.39
CA GLU A 321 -5.02 -7.60 25.04
C GLU A 321 -5.02 -6.94 26.41
N THR A 322 -3.96 -7.15 27.20
CA THR A 322 -3.83 -6.54 28.53
C THR A 322 -3.85 -5.01 28.46
N VAL A 323 -3.19 -4.42 27.45
CA VAL A 323 -3.23 -2.96 27.24
C VAL A 323 -4.62 -2.53 26.74
N ARG A 324 -5.22 -3.28 25.81
CA ARG A 324 -6.54 -2.98 25.25
C ARG A 324 -7.63 -2.96 26.32
N GLU A 325 -7.70 -3.98 27.15
CA GLU A 325 -8.65 -4.05 28.27
C GLU A 325 -8.41 -2.94 29.29
N TRP A 326 -7.14 -2.63 29.59
CA TRP A 326 -6.84 -1.48 30.45
C TRP A 326 -7.37 -0.17 29.87
N MET A 327 -7.19 0.09 28.57
CA MET A 327 -7.68 1.33 27.95
C MET A 327 -9.19 1.52 28.12
N LYS A 328 -9.99 0.44 28.02
CA LYS A 328 -11.45 0.47 28.23
C LYS A 328 -11.84 0.94 29.64
N THR A 329 -10.95 0.77 30.61
CA THR A 329 -11.18 1.21 32.00
C THR A 329 -10.82 2.68 32.25
N GLN A 330 -10.29 3.41 31.26
CA GLN A 330 -9.80 4.77 31.41
C GLN A 330 -10.80 5.79 30.83
N PRO A 331 -11.63 6.47 31.65
CA PRO A 331 -12.71 7.32 31.17
C PRO A 331 -12.25 8.64 30.51
N HIS A 332 -11.00 9.05 30.74
CA HIS A 332 -10.42 10.25 30.13
C HIS A 332 -9.81 9.99 28.75
N LEU A 333 -9.69 8.73 28.33
CA LEU A 333 -9.25 8.38 26.98
C LEU A 333 -10.44 8.42 26.00
N PRO A 334 -10.24 8.78 24.73
CA PRO A 334 -11.34 8.92 23.77
C PRO A 334 -12.06 7.57 23.49
N GLU A 335 -13.38 7.54 23.70
CA GLU A 335 -14.24 6.35 23.53
C GLU A 335 -14.28 5.84 22.07
N ILE A 336 -14.09 6.75 21.10
CA ILE A 336 -14.12 6.48 19.64
C ILE A 336 -12.80 5.95 19.07
N MET A 337 -11.73 5.84 19.87
CA MET A 337 -10.43 5.38 19.38
C MET A 337 -9.74 4.48 20.39
N VAL A 338 -10.26 3.26 20.57
CA VAL A 338 -9.35 2.14 20.84
C VAL A 338 -8.36 2.18 19.67
N PRO A 339 -7.05 2.41 19.90
CA PRO A 339 -6.09 2.41 18.82
C PRO A 339 -6.25 1.09 18.08
N GLU A 340 -6.27 1.14 16.75
CA GLU A 340 -6.12 -0.07 15.93
C GLU A 340 -5.01 -0.93 16.56
N ASP A 341 -5.20 -2.24 16.62
CA ASP A 341 -4.28 -3.15 17.34
C ASP A 341 -2.81 -2.88 16.97
N ALA A 342 -2.55 -2.52 15.70
CA ALA A 342 -1.26 -2.05 15.20
C ALA A 342 -0.59 -0.96 16.06
N LYS A 343 -1.34 0.06 16.51
CA LYS A 343 -0.80 1.15 17.35
C LYS A 343 -0.44 0.66 18.75
N ILE A 344 -1.24 -0.21 19.36
CA ILE A 344 -0.91 -0.83 20.67
C ILE A 344 0.37 -1.66 20.53
N ARG A 345 0.45 -2.48 19.47
CA ARG A 345 1.62 -3.31 19.15
C ARG A 345 2.89 -2.45 19.01
N ASN A 346 2.82 -1.36 18.27
CA ASN A 346 3.97 -0.48 18.06
C ASN A 346 4.37 0.27 19.32
N PHE A 347 3.41 0.68 20.16
CA PHE A 347 3.75 1.19 21.49
C PHE A 347 4.44 0.12 22.34
N LEU A 348 4.01 -1.14 22.31
CA LEU A 348 4.69 -2.24 23.01
C LEU A 348 6.14 -2.40 22.51
N LEU A 349 6.38 -2.48 21.20
CA LEU A 349 7.73 -2.61 20.64
C LEU A 349 8.64 -1.44 21.05
N LEU A 350 8.15 -0.20 20.91
CA LEU A 350 8.86 1.00 21.35
C LEU A 350 9.11 0.97 22.86
N ASN A 351 8.26 0.33 23.66
CA ASN A 351 8.44 0.21 25.10
C ASN A 351 9.07 -1.12 25.57
N LYS A 352 9.73 -1.86 24.66
CA LYS A 352 10.38 -3.16 24.95
C LYS A 352 9.41 -4.19 25.53
N CYS A 353 8.21 -4.23 24.98
CA CYS A 353 7.11 -5.10 25.40
C CYS A 353 6.77 -4.97 26.89
N SER A 354 6.99 -3.78 27.47
CA SER A 354 6.60 -3.49 28.86
C SER A 354 5.21 -2.90 28.88
N VAL A 355 4.22 -3.74 29.24
CA VAL A 355 2.81 -3.35 29.37
C VAL A 355 2.64 -2.07 30.18
N GLU A 356 3.23 -2.00 31.38
CA GLU A 356 3.06 -0.83 32.26
C GLU A 356 3.65 0.47 31.67
N LYS A 357 4.80 0.38 30.99
CA LYS A 357 5.34 1.56 30.29
C LYS A 357 4.46 1.95 29.11
N THR A 358 3.97 0.98 28.35
CA THR A 358 3.06 1.22 27.24
C THR A 358 1.80 1.95 27.70
N LYS A 359 1.15 1.50 28.78
CA LYS A 359 -0.01 2.19 29.38
C LYS A 359 0.30 3.66 29.67
N GLN A 360 1.42 3.94 30.34
CA GLN A 360 1.86 5.32 30.63
C GLN A 360 2.11 6.14 29.36
N LYS A 361 2.64 5.52 28.30
CA LYS A 361 2.91 6.20 27.02
C LYS A 361 1.65 6.51 26.23
N ILE A 362 0.68 5.58 26.22
CA ILE A 362 -0.61 5.78 25.57
C ILE A 362 -1.40 6.89 26.29
N ASP A 363 -1.42 6.88 27.62
CA ASP A 363 -2.04 7.96 28.39
C ASP A 363 -1.44 9.33 28.03
N MET A 364 -0.10 9.41 28.08
CA MET A 364 0.63 10.61 27.75
C MET A 364 0.48 11.03 26.28
N TYR A 365 0.31 10.08 25.36
CA TYR A 365 0.01 10.34 23.95
C TYR A 365 -1.25 11.19 23.81
N TYR A 366 -2.33 10.87 24.51
CA TYR A 366 -3.54 11.70 24.47
C TYR A 366 -3.38 12.98 25.27
N THR A 367 -2.80 12.90 26.48
CA THR A 367 -2.62 14.06 27.37
C THR A 367 -1.76 15.16 26.76
N ILE A 368 -0.67 14.82 26.08
CA ILE A 368 0.30 15.81 25.58
C ILE A 368 -0.28 16.73 24.50
N ARG A 369 -1.33 16.29 23.80
CA ARG A 369 -2.03 17.08 22.77
C ARG A 369 -2.64 18.35 23.36
N SER A 370 -3.12 18.25 24.60
CA SER A 370 -3.64 19.40 25.34
C SER A 370 -2.53 20.23 26.00
N LEU A 371 -1.38 19.62 26.31
CA LEU A 371 -0.26 20.31 26.97
C LEU A 371 0.64 21.09 26.00
N ILE A 372 0.71 20.66 24.74
CA ILE A 372 1.56 21.27 23.70
C ILE A 372 0.76 21.47 22.41
N PRO A 373 -0.33 22.28 22.45
CA PRO A 373 -1.20 22.48 21.29
C PRO A 373 -0.44 23.01 20.07
N ASP A 374 0.63 23.79 20.27
CA ASP A 374 1.51 24.27 19.19
C ASP A 374 2.04 23.18 18.26
N PHE A 375 2.10 21.91 18.68
CA PHE A 375 2.56 20.79 17.83
C PHE A 375 1.43 20.03 17.13
N TYR A 376 0.19 20.22 17.56
CA TYR A 376 -0.97 19.45 17.11
C TYR A 376 -2.00 20.32 16.38
N ASP A 377 -2.08 21.60 16.71
CA ASP A 377 -2.92 22.56 16.04
C ASP A 377 -2.37 22.88 14.65
N GLU A 378 -3.25 22.87 13.65
CA GLU A 378 -2.90 23.10 12.24
C GLU A 378 -1.81 22.15 11.71
N ALA A 379 -1.70 20.95 12.30
CA ALA A 379 -0.68 19.96 11.95
C ALA A 379 -1.05 19.05 10.76
N ASN A 380 -2.29 19.15 10.25
CA ASN A 380 -2.77 18.29 9.17
C ASN A 380 -1.93 18.49 7.90
N PRO A 381 -1.26 17.44 7.37
CA PRO A 381 -0.40 17.53 6.18
C PRO A 381 -1.07 18.09 4.92
N LYS A 382 -2.41 18.06 4.85
CA LYS A 382 -3.18 18.57 3.71
C LYS A 382 -3.42 20.09 3.76
N LEU A 383 -3.06 20.75 4.86
CA LEU A 383 -3.22 22.19 4.97
C LEU A 383 -2.20 22.92 4.09
N PRO A 384 -2.55 24.07 3.48
CA PRO A 384 -1.67 24.77 2.54
C PRO A 384 -0.26 25.04 3.08
N HIS A 385 -0.13 25.54 4.30
CA HIS A 385 1.18 25.83 4.90
C HIS A 385 2.01 24.57 5.18
N MET A 386 1.37 23.41 5.40
CA MET A 386 2.07 22.14 5.55
C MET A 386 2.57 21.62 4.20
N GLN A 387 1.77 21.76 3.13
CA GLN A 387 2.18 21.42 1.77
C GLN A 387 3.33 22.32 1.31
N GLU A 388 3.22 23.64 1.53
CA GLU A 388 4.30 24.59 1.26
C GLU A 388 5.58 24.24 2.03
N ASN A 389 5.48 23.76 3.28
CA ASN A 389 6.66 23.33 4.04
C ASN A 389 7.34 22.09 3.42
N MET A 390 6.58 21.17 2.81
CA MET A 390 7.13 20.02 2.09
C MET A 390 7.89 20.44 0.82
N ASP A 391 7.59 21.60 0.24
CA ASP A 391 8.35 22.19 -0.87
C ASP A 391 9.63 22.91 -0.41
N VAL A 392 9.74 23.19 0.89
CA VAL A 392 10.87 23.91 1.49
C VAL A 392 11.91 22.96 2.11
N MET A 393 11.49 21.82 2.65
CA MET A 393 12.37 20.84 3.26
C MET A 393 11.95 19.40 2.97
N TYR A 394 12.95 18.53 2.79
CA TYR A 394 12.76 17.09 2.90
C TYR A 394 12.63 16.70 4.36
N CYS A 395 11.61 15.90 4.65
CA CYS A 395 11.54 15.08 5.85
C CYS A 395 11.04 13.72 5.38
N VAL A 396 11.97 12.86 5.01
CA VAL A 396 11.66 11.58 4.35
C VAL A 396 12.08 10.42 5.22
N VAL A 397 11.36 9.33 5.09
CA VAL A 397 11.67 8.08 5.77
C VAL A 397 12.02 7.03 4.76
N LEU A 398 13.08 6.27 5.01
CA LEU A 398 13.43 5.19 4.13
C LEU A 398 12.44 4.02 4.28
N PRO A 399 12.09 3.36 3.17
CA PRO A 399 11.08 2.31 3.15
C PRO A 399 11.52 1.04 3.89
N VAL A 400 12.83 0.85 4.09
CA VAL A 400 13.39 -0.35 4.74
C VAL A 400 14.00 -0.01 6.11
N LEU A 401 13.78 -0.87 7.09
CA LEU A 401 14.44 -0.79 8.40
C LEU A 401 15.92 -1.15 8.29
N SER A 402 16.73 -0.64 9.23
CA SER A 402 18.10 -1.15 9.42
C SER A 402 18.08 -2.64 9.79
N GLN A 403 19.24 -3.30 9.69
CA GLN A 403 19.37 -4.71 10.11
C GLN A 403 18.97 -4.92 11.58
N GLU A 404 19.08 -3.90 12.41
CA GLU A 404 18.72 -3.90 13.82
C GLU A 404 17.31 -3.35 14.08
N MET A 405 16.47 -3.23 13.05
CA MET A 405 15.08 -2.81 13.14
C MET A 405 14.90 -1.33 13.52
N TYR A 406 15.85 -0.47 13.16
CA TYR A 406 15.71 0.97 13.32
C TYR A 406 15.15 1.62 12.06
N ARG A 407 14.24 2.60 12.23
CA ARG A 407 13.77 3.41 11.12
C ARG A 407 14.71 4.57 10.87
N ILE A 408 14.98 4.84 9.59
CA ILE A 408 15.94 5.86 9.18
C ILE A 408 15.17 7.03 8.56
N ALA A 409 15.29 8.21 9.16
CA ALA A 409 14.68 9.44 8.69
C ALA A 409 15.76 10.44 8.26
N ILE A 410 15.58 11.06 7.11
CA ILE A 410 16.48 12.07 6.55
C ILE A 410 15.74 13.41 6.52
N CYS A 411 16.30 14.41 7.17
CA CYS A 411 15.82 15.79 7.12
C CYS A 411 16.86 16.66 6.41
N LYS A 412 16.45 17.41 5.40
CA LYS A 412 17.33 18.24 4.57
C LYS A 412 16.59 19.46 4.05
N MET A 413 17.23 20.62 4.02
CA MET A 413 16.65 21.81 3.40
C MET A 413 16.66 21.72 1.87
N LYS A 414 15.51 21.93 1.22
CA LYS A 414 15.42 22.12 -0.24
C LYS A 414 15.80 23.54 -0.62
N VAL A 415 15.22 24.50 0.11
CA VAL A 415 15.37 25.93 -0.15
C VAL A 415 16.03 26.62 1.05
N PRO A 416 17.22 27.24 0.88
CA PRO A 416 17.90 27.92 1.99
C PRO A 416 17.12 29.15 2.50
N ASN A 417 17.31 29.52 3.77
CA ASN A 417 16.70 30.68 4.45
C ASN A 417 15.16 30.63 4.60
N LYS A 418 14.52 29.54 4.20
CA LYS A 418 13.06 29.36 4.28
C LYS A 418 12.62 28.46 5.43
N CYS A 419 13.54 28.02 6.29
CA CYS A 419 13.21 27.09 7.37
C CYS A 419 12.15 27.67 8.32
N LEU A 420 11.10 26.88 8.55
CA LEU A 420 10.10 27.10 9.58
C LEU A 420 10.21 25.95 10.60
N PRO A 421 11.07 26.07 11.63
CA PRO A 421 11.40 24.96 12.53
C PRO A 421 10.20 24.28 13.17
N ARG A 422 9.15 25.05 13.50
CA ARG A 422 7.90 24.49 14.04
C ARG A 422 7.27 23.52 13.04
N LEU A 423 7.09 23.93 11.78
CA LEU A 423 6.45 23.11 10.75
C LEU A 423 7.30 21.89 10.42
N GLY A 424 8.63 22.06 10.34
CA GLY A 424 9.55 20.93 10.17
C GLY A 424 9.42 19.91 11.29
N LEU A 425 9.37 20.34 12.55
CA LEU A 425 9.19 19.44 13.69
C LEU A 425 7.80 18.78 13.71
N ILE A 426 6.75 19.46 13.25
CA ILE A 426 5.42 18.87 13.03
C ILE A 426 5.48 17.82 11.91
N GLN A 427 6.24 18.04 10.85
CA GLN A 427 6.40 17.06 9.77
C GLN A 427 7.10 15.78 10.27
N VAL A 428 8.16 15.90 11.08
CA VAL A 428 8.78 14.73 11.74
C VAL A 428 7.76 14.04 12.67
N HIS A 429 6.94 14.82 13.38
CA HIS A 429 5.90 14.27 14.26
C HIS A 429 4.80 13.51 13.47
N ASN A 430 4.35 14.05 12.34
CA ASN A 430 3.37 13.40 11.46
C ASN A 430 3.92 12.06 10.93
N ILE A 431 5.20 12.01 10.60
CA ILE A 431 5.89 10.76 10.26
C ILE A 431 5.85 9.78 11.43
N ALA A 432 6.17 10.24 12.65
CA ALA A 432 6.12 9.38 13.83
C ALA A 432 4.69 8.88 14.15
N GLU A 433 3.65 9.68 13.87
CA GLU A 433 2.25 9.23 13.93
C GLU A 433 1.98 8.11 12.92
N ILE A 434 2.38 8.28 11.66
CA ILE A 434 2.22 7.25 10.63
C ILE A 434 2.99 5.97 11.03
N SER A 435 4.24 6.08 11.47
CA SER A 435 5.03 4.94 11.91
C SER A 435 4.42 4.20 13.10
N LEU A 436 3.66 4.87 13.97
CA LEU A 436 2.91 4.18 15.03
C LEU A 436 1.79 3.30 14.47
N HIS A 437 1.22 3.61 13.31
CA HIS A 437 0.18 2.80 12.68
C HIS A 437 0.76 1.72 11.77
N GLU A 438 1.81 2.04 11.01
CA GLU A 438 2.18 1.28 9.82
C GLU A 438 3.58 0.63 9.89
N ASP A 439 4.34 0.83 10.97
CA ASP A 439 5.72 0.31 11.11
C ASP A 439 5.82 -0.83 12.14
N CYS A 440 7.01 -1.38 12.37
CA CYS A 440 7.36 -2.27 13.47
C CYS A 440 8.76 -1.97 14.04
N MET A 441 9.20 -0.73 13.89
CA MET A 441 10.51 -0.25 14.32
C MET A 441 10.70 -0.32 15.84
N ILE A 442 11.95 -0.49 16.27
CA ILE A 442 12.32 -0.50 17.71
C ILE A 442 13.13 0.73 18.13
N GLY A 443 13.23 1.72 17.24
CA GLY A 443 13.90 2.98 17.45
C GLY A 443 14.28 3.67 16.14
N ASP A 444 14.96 4.80 16.27
CA ASP A 444 15.16 5.74 15.17
C ASP A 444 16.64 6.05 14.93
N ILE A 445 17.00 6.22 13.67
CA ILE A 445 18.23 6.88 13.23
C ILE A 445 17.82 8.14 12.48
N PHE A 446 18.25 9.31 12.95
CA PHE A 446 18.04 10.57 12.25
C PHE A 446 19.30 10.97 11.51
N ILE A 447 19.14 11.39 10.26
CA ILE A 447 20.17 12.05 9.47
C ILE A 447 19.67 13.47 9.22
N LEU A 448 20.41 14.44 9.75
CA LEU A 448 20.18 15.85 9.53
C LEU A 448 21.26 16.34 8.56
N ASP A 449 20.90 16.45 7.28
CA ASP A 449 21.78 17.01 6.27
C ASP A 449 21.71 18.53 6.33
N MET A 450 22.81 19.14 6.79
CA MET A 450 22.90 20.58 6.97
C MET A 450 23.24 21.32 5.66
N GLN A 451 23.39 20.60 4.54
CA GLN A 451 23.47 21.23 3.22
C GLN A 451 22.23 22.12 2.99
N ASN A 452 22.45 23.30 2.41
CA ASN A 452 21.45 24.35 2.22
C ASN A 452 20.84 24.93 3.51
N THR A 453 21.43 24.67 4.68
CA THR A 453 21.00 25.29 5.93
C THR A 453 21.83 26.54 6.24
N SER A 454 21.18 27.67 6.48
CA SER A 454 21.83 28.93 6.84
C SER A 454 21.95 29.12 8.36
N MET A 455 22.76 30.08 8.80
CA MET A 455 22.75 30.54 10.20
C MET A 455 21.36 31.06 10.61
N GLU A 456 20.67 31.78 9.73
CA GLU A 456 19.34 32.32 10.00
C GLU A 456 18.36 31.18 10.32
N ASP A 457 18.38 30.11 9.52
CA ASP A 457 17.55 28.92 9.74
C ASP A 457 17.82 28.29 11.12
N VAL A 458 19.10 28.15 11.51
CA VAL A 458 19.48 27.59 12.80
C VAL A 458 19.03 28.46 13.98
N THR A 459 19.13 29.79 13.86
CA THR A 459 18.72 30.70 14.95
C THR A 459 17.22 30.68 15.24
N LYS A 460 16.39 30.24 14.29
CA LYS A 460 14.94 30.07 14.48
C LYS A 460 14.59 28.90 15.42
N PHE A 461 15.52 27.99 15.70
CA PHE A 461 15.33 26.91 16.68
C PHE A 461 15.45 27.42 18.12
N THR A 462 14.36 27.95 18.64
CA THR A 462 14.34 28.49 20.01
C THR A 462 14.48 27.38 21.07
N PRO A 463 15.10 27.69 22.24
CA PRO A 463 15.14 26.78 23.40
C PRO A 463 13.78 26.19 23.80
N THR A 464 12.73 27.00 23.72
CA THR A 464 11.36 26.60 24.06
C THR A 464 10.82 25.57 23.07
N LEU A 465 11.02 25.81 21.77
CA LEU A 465 10.60 24.89 20.72
C LEU A 465 11.33 23.55 20.82
N LEU A 466 12.65 23.57 21.01
CA LEU A 466 13.46 22.36 21.19
C LEU A 466 13.06 21.56 22.44
N LYS A 467 12.79 22.24 23.58
CA LYS A 467 12.27 21.59 24.79
C LYS A 467 10.93 20.92 24.55
N LYS A 468 10.00 21.58 23.84
CA LYS A 468 8.69 21.02 23.48
C LYS A 468 8.85 19.79 22.57
N ALA A 469 9.68 19.88 21.52
CA ALA A 469 9.97 18.75 20.63
C ALA A 469 10.53 17.55 21.42
N VAL A 470 11.59 17.76 22.22
CA VAL A 470 12.18 16.70 23.04
C VAL A 470 11.17 16.12 24.03
N ALA A 471 10.30 16.95 24.61
CA ALA A 471 9.24 16.48 25.50
C ALA A 471 8.26 15.57 24.75
N VAL A 472 7.77 15.95 23.56
CA VAL A 472 6.90 15.12 22.73
C VAL A 472 7.55 13.77 22.44
N TYR A 473 8.76 13.76 21.87
CA TYR A 473 9.43 12.50 21.51
C TYR A 473 9.75 11.60 22.70
N LYS A 474 10.19 12.19 23.81
CA LYS A 474 10.50 11.44 25.03
C LYS A 474 9.26 10.89 25.71
N ASN A 475 8.22 11.69 25.79
CA ASN A 475 7.05 11.37 26.60
C ASN A 475 6.05 10.49 25.86
N VAL A 476 6.00 10.58 24.52
CA VAL A 476 5.12 9.77 23.66
C VAL A 476 5.84 8.60 23.03
N TYR A 477 6.79 8.86 22.13
CA TYR A 477 7.46 7.84 21.30
C TYR A 477 8.65 7.16 21.98
N SER A 478 8.75 7.29 23.31
CA SER A 478 9.82 6.70 24.13
C SER A 478 11.26 7.10 23.77
N LEU A 479 11.43 8.07 22.86
CA LEU A 479 12.69 8.60 22.30
C LEU A 479 13.78 7.51 22.22
N ARG A 480 13.57 6.53 21.34
CA ARG A 480 14.52 5.44 21.10
C ARG A 480 15.51 5.77 20.00
N LEU A 481 16.07 6.96 20.12
CA LEU A 481 17.14 7.44 19.25
C LEU A 481 18.35 6.51 19.35
N ARG A 482 18.67 5.76 18.30
CA ARG A 482 19.88 4.95 18.18
C ARG A 482 21.08 5.83 17.85
N ALA A 483 20.90 6.73 16.88
CA ALA A 483 21.89 7.69 16.44
C ALA A 483 21.22 8.91 15.80
N MET A 484 21.84 10.07 15.91
CA MET A 484 21.53 11.27 15.14
C MET A 484 22.81 11.73 14.48
N TYR A 485 22.88 11.65 13.15
CA TYR A 485 24.01 12.11 12.37
C TYR A 485 23.70 13.48 11.79
N ILE A 486 24.49 14.48 12.16
CA ILE A 486 24.46 15.83 11.60
C ILE A 486 25.60 15.90 10.59
N ILE A 487 25.27 15.85 9.31
CA ILE A 487 26.25 15.72 8.20
C ILE A 487 26.37 17.03 7.41
N ASN A 488 27.41 17.14 6.57
CA ASN A 488 27.72 18.32 5.76
C ASN A 488 27.80 19.58 6.63
N SER A 489 28.58 19.44 7.70
CA SER A 489 28.57 20.37 8.81
C SER A 489 29.56 21.51 8.65
N ASP A 490 29.95 21.90 7.43
CA ASP A 490 30.76 23.11 7.20
C ASP A 490 30.17 24.40 7.85
N ILE A 491 28.91 24.32 8.29
CA ILE A 491 28.19 25.29 9.13
C ILE A 491 28.43 25.15 10.65
N VAL A 492 29.36 24.30 11.12
CA VAL A 492 29.61 23.89 12.53
C VAL A 492 29.56 25.06 13.53
N PRO A 493 30.10 26.27 13.23
CA PRO A 493 30.03 27.39 14.16
C PRO A 493 28.59 27.75 14.58
N TYR A 494 27.61 27.59 13.69
CA TYR A 494 26.22 28.01 13.92
C TYR A 494 25.38 26.94 14.61
N VAL A 495 25.71 25.65 14.45
CA VAL A 495 24.96 24.52 15.03
C VAL A 495 25.41 24.21 16.45
N ARG A 496 26.65 24.56 16.82
CA ARG A 496 27.22 24.30 18.15
C ARG A 496 26.35 24.80 19.32
N PRO A 497 25.75 26.01 19.30
CA PRO A 497 24.85 26.45 20.37
C PRO A 497 23.63 25.54 20.54
N VAL A 498 23.07 25.03 19.44
CA VAL A 498 21.94 24.09 19.47
C VAL A 498 22.38 22.77 20.10
N ILE A 499 23.54 22.25 19.74
CA ILE A 499 24.08 21.00 20.30
C ILE A 499 24.36 21.14 21.81
N GLU A 500 25.00 22.22 22.23
CA GLU A 500 25.24 22.48 23.67
C GLU A 500 23.92 22.64 24.42
N PHE A 501 22.90 23.25 23.81
CA PHE A 501 21.57 23.31 24.41
C PHE A 501 20.92 21.92 24.51
N LEU A 502 21.02 21.08 23.47
CA LEU A 502 20.54 19.70 23.50
C LEU A 502 21.22 18.89 24.61
N LYS A 503 22.52 19.11 24.85
CA LYS A 503 23.27 18.49 25.97
C LYS A 503 22.67 18.79 27.34
N LEU A 504 22.09 19.98 27.52
CA LEU A 504 21.46 20.40 28.78
C LEU A 504 20.09 19.74 29.01
N ILE A 505 19.35 19.42 27.93
CA ILE A 505 17.98 18.91 28.04
C ILE A 505 17.86 17.39 27.81
N LEU A 506 18.83 16.78 27.13
CA LEU A 506 18.89 15.34 26.89
C LEU A 506 19.62 14.61 28.01
N LYS A 507 19.24 13.35 28.25
CA LYS A 507 20.02 12.47 29.13
C LYS A 507 21.39 12.20 28.51
N PRO A 508 22.48 12.05 29.31
CA PRO A 508 23.82 11.80 28.79
C PRO A 508 23.89 10.65 27.79
N LYS A 509 23.19 9.54 28.06
CA LYS A 509 23.11 8.36 27.18
C LYS A 509 22.49 8.64 25.81
N ILE A 510 21.56 9.60 25.72
CA ILE A 510 20.93 9.99 24.45
C ILE A 510 21.81 11.01 23.74
N PHE A 511 22.38 11.97 24.47
CA PHE A 511 23.29 12.96 23.89
C PHE A 511 24.53 12.33 23.25
N GLN A 512 25.10 11.29 23.86
CA GLN A 512 26.21 10.52 23.30
C GLN A 512 25.92 9.85 21.94
N ARG A 513 24.66 9.81 21.51
CA ARG A 513 24.22 9.26 20.22
C ARG A 513 24.11 10.34 19.13
N ILE A 514 24.42 11.58 19.46
CA ILE A 514 24.49 12.68 18.49
C ILE A 514 25.92 12.74 17.96
N HIS A 515 26.05 12.62 16.65
CA HIS A 515 27.31 12.60 15.93
C HIS A 515 27.32 13.77 14.94
N VAL A 516 28.37 14.60 15.00
CA VAL A 516 28.59 15.69 14.04
C VAL A 516 29.68 15.25 13.10
N CYS A 517 29.37 15.22 11.81
CA CYS A 517 30.24 14.72 10.75
C CYS A 517 30.53 15.86 9.78
N GLU A 518 31.79 16.00 9.36
CA GLU A 518 32.21 17.06 8.44
C GLU A 518 31.47 16.94 7.10
N ASP A 519 31.38 15.72 6.57
CA ASP A 519 30.73 15.41 5.29
C ASP A 519 29.69 14.28 5.43
N SER A 520 29.15 13.82 4.30
CA SER A 520 28.19 12.72 4.22
C SER A 520 28.84 11.33 4.12
N SER A 521 30.15 11.18 4.30
CA SER A 521 30.85 9.89 4.13
C SER A 521 30.35 8.82 5.09
N ILE A 522 29.96 9.21 6.31
CA ILE A 522 29.37 8.35 7.34
C ILE A 522 28.12 7.59 6.85
N LEU A 523 27.42 8.13 5.84
CA LEU A 523 26.26 7.46 5.27
C LEU A 523 26.63 6.11 4.63
N ASN A 524 27.86 5.94 4.13
CA ASN A 524 28.34 4.66 3.59
C ASN A 524 28.53 3.58 4.67
N GLU A 525 28.62 3.96 5.95
CA GLU A 525 28.67 3.02 7.07
C GLU A 525 27.27 2.64 7.55
N ILE A 526 26.28 3.51 7.33
CA ILE A 526 24.88 3.31 7.73
C ILE A 526 24.13 2.51 6.67
N PHE A 527 24.43 2.72 5.39
CA PHE A 527 23.70 2.19 4.25
C PHE A 527 24.52 1.22 3.41
N THR A 528 23.82 0.26 2.82
CA THR A 528 24.36 -0.46 1.65
C THR A 528 24.24 0.42 0.41
N GLN A 529 25.03 0.14 -0.63
CA GLN A 529 24.92 0.84 -1.92
C GLN A 529 23.51 0.79 -2.52
N GLU A 530 22.76 -0.29 -2.27
CA GLU A 530 21.37 -0.44 -2.75
C GLU A 530 20.36 0.41 -1.96
N THR A 531 20.63 0.70 -0.69
CA THR A 531 19.69 1.40 0.21
C THR A 531 20.01 2.88 0.41
N LEU A 532 21.25 3.28 0.12
CA LEU A 532 21.67 4.68 0.13
C LEU A 532 20.91 5.47 -0.96
N PRO A 533 20.28 6.61 -0.64
CA PRO A 533 19.61 7.43 -1.66
C PRO A 533 20.55 7.90 -2.76
N LYS A 534 20.04 8.05 -3.99
CA LYS A 534 20.79 8.57 -5.15
C LYS A 534 21.44 9.93 -4.87
N ASP A 535 20.78 10.78 -4.08
CA ASP A 535 21.27 12.11 -3.69
C ASP A 535 22.61 12.07 -2.95
N TYR A 536 22.96 10.91 -2.36
CA TYR A 536 24.21 10.67 -1.66
C TYR A 536 25.12 9.68 -2.40
N GLY A 537 24.85 9.40 -3.67
CA GLY A 537 25.68 8.52 -4.52
C GLY A 537 25.34 7.04 -4.46
N GLY A 538 24.20 6.65 -3.87
CA GLY A 538 23.72 5.27 -3.85
C GLY A 538 22.78 4.92 -5.01
N GLN A 539 22.15 3.73 -4.92
CA GLN A 539 21.19 3.21 -5.91
C GLN A 539 19.74 3.21 -5.42
N GLY A 540 19.49 3.63 -4.19
CA GLY A 540 18.15 3.73 -3.60
C GLY A 540 17.30 4.85 -4.20
N PRO A 541 16.04 5.00 -3.77
CA PRO A 541 15.20 6.12 -4.20
C PRO A 541 15.84 7.48 -3.87
N SER A 542 15.62 8.50 -4.70
CA SER A 542 16.03 9.86 -4.36
C SER A 542 15.17 10.45 -3.25
N LEU A 543 15.62 11.54 -2.63
CA LEU A 543 14.83 12.27 -1.64
C LEU A 543 13.53 12.81 -2.24
N ASP A 544 13.54 13.22 -3.51
CA ASP A 544 12.32 13.61 -4.24
C ASP A 544 11.37 12.43 -4.50
N GLU A 545 11.89 11.23 -4.76
CA GLU A 545 11.06 10.03 -4.93
C GLU A 545 10.41 9.59 -3.60
N LEU A 546 11.00 9.96 -2.45
CA LEU A 546 10.54 9.59 -1.11
C LEU A 546 9.67 10.65 -0.41
N ASN A 547 9.69 11.89 -0.90
CA ASN A 547 9.01 13.04 -0.30
C ASN A 547 7.65 13.28 -0.93
#